data_AF-A0A7S3R4S5-F1
#
_entry.id   AF-A0A7S3R4S5-F1
#
_cell.length_a   1.000
_cell.length_b   1.000
_cell.length_c   1.000
_cell.angle_alpha   90.00
_cell.angle_beta   90.00
_cell.angle_gamma   90.00
#
_symmetry.space_group_name_H-M   'P 1'
#
loop_
_entity.id
_entity.type
_entity.pdbx_description
1 polymer ?
#
loop_
_entity_poly.entity_id
_entity_poly.type
_entity_poly.pdbx_seq_one_letter_code
_entity_poly.pdbx_strand_id
1 'polypeptide(L)'
;FGWFLVLPAGWAAPFWNALSFTGAQPAGQVEWRWVASECGNTCFPWDWPHTPAGARLRAHLAQDHARAVALCPLGREPQPPGMAFCPWGRLGSITCALPTSSDAAVGSSRSTCVDADASAERAAGAGLRKGRRQGDGRGGGMVGRSG
;
A
#
# COMPACT_ATOMS: atom_id res chain seq x y z
N PHE A 1 -13.96 -4.77 -26.24
CA PHE A 1 -14.09 -3.46 -26.91
C PHE A 1 -15.13 -2.64 -26.16
N GLY A 2 -14.86 -1.36 -25.90
CA GLY A 2 -15.74 -0.46 -25.14
C GLY A 2 -15.83 0.92 -25.80
N TRP A 3 -16.80 1.72 -25.36
CA TRP A 3 -17.05 3.06 -25.88
C TRP A 3 -16.72 4.11 -24.81
N PHE A 4 -16.16 5.24 -25.22
CA PHE A 4 -15.94 6.39 -24.35
C PHE A 4 -16.94 7.50 -24.72
N LEU A 5 -17.62 8.03 -23.72
CA LEU A 5 -18.56 9.14 -23.89
C LEU A 5 -18.01 10.39 -23.20
N VAL A 6 -17.97 11.50 -23.93
CA VAL A 6 -17.52 12.80 -23.43
C VAL A 6 -18.74 13.71 -23.30
N LEU A 7 -18.99 14.22 -22.09
CA LEU A 7 -20.15 15.06 -21.76
C LEU A 7 -19.69 16.32 -20.99
N PRO A 8 -20.45 17.43 -21.05
CA PRO A 8 -20.24 18.55 -20.15
C PRO A 8 -20.42 18.13 -18.69
N ALA A 9 -19.68 18.77 -17.77
CA ALA A 9 -19.68 18.39 -16.35
C ALA A 9 -21.08 18.36 -15.69
N GLY A 10 -21.99 19.26 -16.11
CA GLY A 10 -23.36 19.32 -15.60
C GLY A 10 -24.27 18.16 -16.04
N TRP A 11 -23.88 17.38 -17.05
CA TRP A 11 -24.68 16.29 -17.61
C TRP A 11 -24.29 14.90 -17.10
N ALA A 12 -23.19 14.77 -16.36
CA ALA A 12 -22.70 13.47 -15.89
C ALA A 12 -23.72 12.74 -15.01
N ALA A 13 -24.29 13.42 -14.00
CA ALA A 13 -25.25 12.85 -13.07
C ALA A 13 -26.58 12.39 -13.72
N PRO A 14 -27.30 13.22 -14.49
CA PRO A 14 -28.56 12.79 -15.11
C PRO A 14 -28.33 11.65 -16.13
N PHE A 15 -27.22 11.67 -16.86
CA PHE A 15 -26.87 10.60 -17.79
C PHE A 15 -26.58 9.28 -17.08
N TRP A 16 -25.80 9.32 -15.99
CA TRP A 16 -25.49 8.13 -15.19
C TRP A 16 -26.74 7.51 -14.55
N ASN A 17 -27.69 8.34 -14.11
CA ASN A 17 -28.99 7.86 -13.62
C ASN A 17 -29.78 7.15 -14.72
N ALA A 18 -29.84 7.73 -15.92
CA ALA A 18 -30.51 7.11 -17.07
C ALA A 18 -29.91 5.74 -17.41
N LEU A 19 -28.57 5.63 -17.42
CA LEU A 19 -27.88 4.34 -17.64
C LEU A 19 -28.25 3.30 -16.58
N SER A 20 -28.30 3.72 -15.31
CA SER A 20 -28.65 2.82 -14.21
C SER A 20 -30.05 2.22 -14.39
N PHE A 21 -31.01 2.98 -14.92
CA PHE A 21 -32.37 2.46 -15.22
C PHE A 21 -32.42 1.48 -16.39
N THR A 22 -31.41 1.46 -17.27
CA THR A 22 -31.30 0.46 -18.35
C THR A 22 -30.70 -0.86 -17.89
N GLY A 23 -30.32 -0.99 -16.62
CA GLY A 23 -29.67 -2.17 -16.05
C GLY A 23 -28.14 -2.18 -16.21
N ALA A 24 -27.54 -1.05 -16.61
CA ALA A 24 -26.09 -0.94 -16.63
C ALA A 24 -25.51 -1.04 -15.21
N GLN A 25 -24.52 -1.91 -15.01
CA GLN A 25 -23.84 -2.10 -13.74
C GLN A 25 -22.59 -1.22 -13.68
N PRO A 26 -22.38 -0.45 -12.61
CA PRO A 26 -21.19 0.36 -12.47
C PRO A 26 -19.96 -0.53 -12.21
N ALA A 27 -18.88 -0.30 -12.95
CA ALA A 27 -17.59 -0.94 -12.71
C ALA A 27 -16.61 0.06 -12.10
N GLY A 28 -16.02 -0.30 -10.95
CA GLY A 28 -15.01 0.47 -10.26
C GLY A 28 -13.60 0.14 -10.73
N GLN A 29 -12.61 0.76 -10.07
CA GLN A 29 -11.20 0.57 -10.44
C GLN A 29 -10.73 -0.89 -10.30
N VAL A 30 -11.33 -1.67 -9.39
CA VAL A 30 -10.94 -3.08 -9.18
C VAL A 30 -11.40 -3.93 -10.36
N GLU A 31 -12.64 -3.75 -10.81
CA GLU A 31 -13.20 -4.48 -11.95
C GLU A 31 -12.45 -4.12 -13.23
N TRP A 32 -12.13 -2.84 -13.44
CA TRP A 32 -11.32 -2.41 -14.58
C TRP A 32 -9.93 -3.04 -14.58
N ARG A 33 -9.30 -3.16 -13.41
CA ARG A 33 -8.00 -3.83 -13.28
C ARG A 33 -8.12 -5.32 -13.58
N TRP A 34 -9.18 -5.97 -13.10
CA TRP A 34 -9.40 -7.38 -13.40
C TRP A 34 -9.55 -7.62 -14.90
N VAL A 35 -10.38 -6.82 -15.58
CA VAL A 35 -10.55 -6.89 -17.04
C VAL A 35 -9.23 -6.62 -17.76
N ALA A 36 -8.44 -5.64 -17.32
CA ALA A 36 -7.13 -5.37 -17.90
C ALA A 36 -6.19 -6.58 -17.77
N SER A 37 -6.11 -7.19 -16.58
CA SER A 37 -5.31 -8.39 -16.33
C SER A 37 -5.75 -9.58 -17.20
N GLU A 38 -7.06 -9.81 -17.35
CA GLU A 38 -7.59 -10.87 -18.22
C GLU A 38 -7.28 -10.64 -19.70
N CYS A 39 -7.27 -9.38 -20.13
CA CYS A 39 -6.87 -9.00 -21.48
C CYS A 39 -5.34 -9.05 -21.69
N GLY A 40 -4.55 -9.37 -20.66
CA GLY A 40 -3.09 -9.31 -20.71
C GLY A 40 -2.53 -7.89 -20.79
N ASN A 41 -3.35 -6.89 -20.46
CA ASN A 41 -2.96 -5.48 -20.45
C ASN A 41 -2.49 -5.06 -19.07
N THR A 42 -1.36 -4.36 -19.02
CA THR A 42 -0.83 -3.75 -17.81
C THR A 42 -1.66 -2.51 -17.40
N CYS A 43 -1.95 -2.36 -16.12
CA CYS A 43 -2.73 -1.28 -15.54
C CYS A 43 -1.87 -0.31 -14.70
N PHE A 44 -1.78 0.94 -15.15
CA PHE A 44 -1.08 1.99 -14.42
C PHE A 44 -1.97 2.48 -13.26
N PRO A 45 -1.45 2.70 -12.04
CA PRO A 45 -0.04 2.64 -11.62
C PRO A 45 0.39 1.32 -10.94
N TRP A 46 -0.47 0.29 -10.92
CA TRP A 46 -0.22 -0.96 -10.18
C TRP A 46 0.93 -1.79 -10.75
N ASP A 47 1.05 -1.87 -12.07
CA ASP A 47 2.01 -2.76 -12.73
C ASP A 47 3.35 -2.08 -13.06
N TRP A 48 3.52 -0.80 -12.71
CA TRP A 48 4.70 -0.01 -13.04
C TRP A 48 5.56 0.30 -11.81
N PRO A 49 6.34 -0.66 -11.31
CA PRO A 49 6.96 -0.51 -10.01
C PRO A 49 8.08 0.54 -9.98
N HIS A 50 8.71 0.79 -11.11
CA HIS A 50 9.80 1.74 -11.28
C HIS A 50 9.34 3.20 -11.36
N THR A 51 8.04 3.45 -11.54
CA THR A 51 7.52 4.82 -11.63
C THR A 51 7.33 5.44 -10.24
N PRO A 52 7.44 6.78 -10.10
CA PRO A 52 7.17 7.44 -8.83
C PRO A 52 5.71 7.22 -8.36
N ALA A 53 4.76 7.11 -9.30
CA ALA A 53 3.37 6.78 -9.00
C ALA A 53 3.22 5.38 -8.41
N GLY A 54 3.88 4.38 -9.00
CA GLY A 54 3.91 3.02 -8.47
C GLY A 54 4.56 2.93 -7.09
N ALA A 55 5.65 3.67 -6.86
CA ALA A 55 6.31 3.74 -5.56
C ALA A 55 5.38 4.32 -4.47
N ARG A 56 4.68 5.42 -4.76
CA ARG A 56 3.70 6.02 -3.85
C ARG A 56 2.54 5.07 -3.56
N LEU A 57 1.99 4.42 -4.59
CA LEU A 57 0.92 3.45 -4.43
C LEU A 57 1.35 2.30 -3.51
N ARG A 58 2.54 1.71 -3.71
CA ARG A 58 3.05 0.65 -2.84
C ARG A 58 3.22 1.10 -1.40
N ALA A 59 3.70 2.33 -1.17
CA ALA A 59 3.81 2.88 0.17
C ALA A 59 2.44 2.97 0.86
N HIS A 60 1.39 3.41 0.15
CA HIS A 60 0.03 3.41 0.68
C HIS A 60 -0.48 2.00 0.97
N LEU A 61 -0.30 1.06 0.04
CA LEU A 61 -0.71 -0.34 0.25
C LEU A 61 0.04 -0.99 1.43
N ALA A 62 1.29 -0.63 1.67
CA ALA A 62 2.08 -1.13 2.80
C ALA A 62 1.57 -0.59 4.14
N GLN A 63 1.16 0.67 4.17
CA GLN A 63 0.52 1.25 5.36
C GLN A 63 -0.81 0.57 5.66
N ASP A 64 -1.64 0.33 4.64
CA ASP A 64 -2.93 -0.34 4.81
C ASP A 64 -2.78 -1.81 5.21
N HIS A 65 -1.79 -2.51 4.64
CA HIS A 65 -1.46 -3.87 5.05
C HIS A 65 -0.95 -3.91 6.50
N ALA A 66 -0.04 -3.02 6.89
CA ALA A 66 0.45 -2.94 8.27
C ALA A 66 -0.68 -2.65 9.27
N ARG A 67 -1.65 -1.78 8.89
CA ARG A 67 -2.86 -1.54 9.68
C ARG A 67 -3.70 -2.80 9.82
N ALA A 68 -3.94 -3.52 8.72
CA ALA A 68 -4.71 -4.76 8.74
C ALA A 68 -4.03 -5.83 9.60
N VAL A 69 -2.70 -5.97 9.50
CA VAL A 69 -1.88 -6.86 10.33
C VAL A 69 -2.00 -6.51 11.81
N ALA A 70 -1.93 -5.22 12.16
CA ALA A 70 -2.06 -4.77 13.54
C ALA A 70 -3.44 -5.06 14.17
N LEU A 71 -4.48 -5.16 13.35
CA LEU A 71 -5.84 -5.51 13.77
C LEU A 71 -6.09 -7.03 13.81
N CYS A 72 -5.15 -7.85 13.37
CA CYS A 72 -5.32 -9.30 13.38
C CYS A 72 -5.31 -9.85 14.81
N PRO A 73 -6.36 -10.58 15.24
CA PRO A 73 -6.41 -11.16 16.57
C PRO A 73 -5.38 -12.29 16.72
N LEU A 74 -5.02 -12.59 17.97
CA LEU A 74 -4.18 -13.73 18.30
C LEU A 74 -4.77 -15.03 17.73
N GLY A 75 -3.94 -15.84 17.05
CA GLY A 75 -4.36 -17.09 16.41
C GLY A 75 -4.84 -16.96 14.96
N ARG A 76 -5.04 -15.73 14.44
CA ARG A 76 -5.22 -15.49 13.01
C ARG A 76 -3.91 -14.99 12.42
N GLU A 77 -3.32 -15.78 11.53
CA GLU A 77 -2.14 -15.33 10.80
C GLU A 77 -2.54 -14.21 9.81
N PRO A 78 -1.84 -13.06 9.81
CA PRO A 78 -2.03 -12.05 8.80
C PRO A 78 -1.67 -12.59 7.42
N GLN A 79 -2.33 -12.11 6.36
CA GLN A 79 -1.94 -12.53 5.01
C GLN A 79 -0.47 -12.13 4.74
N PRO A 80 0.34 -13.05 4.19
CA PRO A 80 1.72 -12.75 3.86
C PRO A 80 1.77 -11.62 2.83
N PRO A 81 2.79 -10.76 2.87
CA PRO A 81 2.96 -9.70 1.89
C PRO A 81 3.13 -10.32 0.49
N GLY A 82 2.17 -10.08 -0.41
CA GLY A 82 2.24 -10.54 -1.80
C GLY A 82 3.28 -9.78 -2.65
N MET A 83 3.31 -10.06 -3.96
CA MET A 83 4.26 -9.45 -4.92
C MET A 83 4.22 -7.90 -4.97
N ALA A 84 3.13 -7.29 -4.49
CA ALA A 84 3.02 -5.84 -4.34
C ALA A 84 4.08 -5.25 -3.40
N PHE A 85 4.66 -6.06 -2.50
CA PHE A 85 5.68 -5.65 -1.52
C PHE A 85 7.09 -6.08 -1.90
N CYS A 86 7.30 -6.64 -3.11
CA CYS A 86 8.63 -6.98 -3.58
C CYS A 86 9.53 -5.73 -3.61
N PRO A 87 10.76 -5.81 -3.05
CA PRO A 87 11.71 -4.71 -3.12
C PRO A 87 12.34 -4.67 -4.52
N TRP A 88 11.58 -4.17 -5.50
CA TRP A 88 12.00 -4.07 -6.91
C TRP A 88 13.38 -3.43 -7.09
N GLY A 89 13.74 -2.46 -6.24
CA GLY A 89 15.06 -1.83 -6.25
C GLY A 89 16.21 -2.73 -5.79
N ARG A 90 15.95 -3.74 -4.94
CA ARG A 90 16.95 -4.71 -4.48
C ARG A 90 17.10 -5.90 -5.43
N LEU A 91 16.06 -6.22 -6.20
CA LEU A 91 16.11 -7.30 -7.19
C LEU A 91 17.06 -6.96 -8.35
N GLY A 92 17.12 -5.69 -8.77
CA GLY A 92 18.06 -5.23 -9.81
C GLY A 92 19.53 -5.27 -9.38
N SER A 93 19.82 -5.35 -8.08
CA SER A 93 21.19 -5.48 -7.56
C SER A 93 21.59 -6.93 -7.25
N ILE A 94 20.66 -7.90 -7.41
CA ILE A 94 21.02 -9.31 -7.50
C ILE A 94 21.67 -9.48 -8.87
N THR A 95 22.93 -9.07 -8.92
CA THR A 95 23.84 -9.50 -9.98
C THR A 95 23.75 -11.02 -9.93
N CYS A 96 23.28 -11.65 -10.99
CA CYS A 96 23.43 -13.07 -11.16
C CYS A 96 24.93 -13.32 -11.06
N ALA A 97 25.41 -13.73 -9.88
CA ALA A 97 26.65 -14.46 -9.74
C ALA A 97 26.40 -15.83 -10.39
N LEU A 98 26.17 -15.82 -11.71
CA LEU A 98 26.56 -16.92 -12.54
C LEU A 98 28.06 -17.03 -12.31
N PRO A 99 28.58 -18.16 -11.83
CA PRO A 99 30.01 -18.38 -11.88
C PRO A 99 30.38 -18.37 -13.36
N THR A 100 30.81 -17.20 -13.85
CA THR A 100 31.56 -17.15 -15.09
C THR A 100 32.89 -17.77 -14.74
N SER A 101 33.06 -19.03 -15.13
CA SER A 101 34.34 -19.72 -15.07
C SER A 101 35.27 -19.04 -16.06
N SER A 102 35.81 -17.88 -15.69
CA SER A 102 36.82 -17.16 -16.45
C SER A 102 37.26 -15.97 -15.60
N ASP A 103 38.17 -16.24 -14.67
CA ASP A 103 39.10 -15.23 -14.20
C ASP A 103 39.73 -14.52 -15.41
N ALA A 104 39.43 -13.23 -15.58
CA ALA A 104 40.39 -12.24 -16.05
C ALA A 104 39.77 -10.83 -15.94
N ALA A 105 40.33 -10.09 -14.98
CA ALA A 105 40.41 -8.64 -14.86
C ALA A 105 39.82 -7.78 -15.99
N VAL A 106 39.05 -6.75 -15.62
CA VAL A 106 39.31 -5.34 -16.01
C VAL A 106 38.35 -4.41 -15.26
N GLY A 107 38.95 -3.49 -14.50
CA GLY A 107 38.61 -2.07 -14.50
C GLY A 107 37.18 -1.63 -14.17
N SER A 108 37.02 -1.13 -12.93
CA SER A 108 36.52 0.22 -12.65
C SER A 108 35.28 0.73 -13.40
N SER A 109 34.18 0.87 -12.67
CA SER A 109 33.54 2.18 -12.48
C SER A 109 32.61 2.18 -11.27
N ARG A 110 33.02 2.89 -10.23
CA ARG A 110 32.15 3.34 -9.13
C ARG A 110 31.12 4.32 -9.73
N SER A 111 29.88 3.88 -9.87
CA SER A 111 28.75 4.81 -10.00
C SER A 111 28.26 5.14 -8.61
N THR A 112 28.72 6.27 -8.07
CA THR A 112 28.12 6.89 -6.88
C THR A 112 26.96 7.76 -7.33
N CYS A 113 25.74 7.23 -7.27
CA CYS A 113 24.57 8.06 -7.02
C CYS A 113 24.12 7.82 -5.57
N VAL A 114 24.55 8.79 -4.77
CA VAL A 114 24.21 9.13 -3.39
C VAL A 114 22.83 8.74 -2.89
N ASP A 115 22.86 8.31 -1.63
CA ASP A 115 21.80 7.96 -0.71
C ASP A 115 20.74 9.05 -0.54
N ALA A 116 19.47 8.62 -0.52
CA ALA A 116 18.37 9.40 0.04
C ALA A 116 17.37 8.49 0.74
N ASP A 117 17.81 7.71 1.75
CA ASP A 117 16.86 7.02 2.64
C ASP A 117 17.39 6.67 4.05
N ALA A 118 18.29 7.50 4.59
CA ALA A 118 18.91 7.28 5.91
C ALA A 118 18.26 8.07 7.07
N SER A 119 16.96 8.39 7.03
CA SER A 119 16.35 9.21 8.10
C SER A 119 15.03 8.72 8.72
N ALA A 120 14.46 7.59 8.27
CA ALA A 120 13.19 7.12 8.84
C ALA A 120 13.33 6.18 10.06
N GLU A 121 14.47 5.50 10.26
CA GLU A 121 14.56 4.41 11.26
C GLU A 121 14.98 4.81 12.69
N ARG A 122 15.26 6.09 13.00
CA ARG A 122 15.69 6.48 14.37
C ARG A 122 14.58 6.88 15.35
N ALA A 123 13.31 6.89 14.96
CA ALA A 123 12.24 7.39 15.83
C ALA A 123 11.51 6.32 16.69
N ALA A 124 11.75 5.02 16.47
CA ALA A 124 10.96 3.96 17.14
C ALA A 124 11.58 3.39 18.43
N GLY A 125 12.67 3.98 18.94
CA GLY A 125 13.49 3.38 20.00
C GLY A 125 13.68 4.24 21.26
N ALA A 126 12.66 4.95 21.75
CA ALA A 126 12.75 5.61 23.06
C ALA A 126 11.37 5.80 23.69
N GLY A 127 11.01 4.96 24.67
CA GLY A 127 9.76 5.16 25.41
C GLY A 127 9.33 4.07 26.39
N LEU A 128 10.24 3.25 26.93
CA LEU A 128 9.92 2.32 28.02
C LEU A 128 10.44 2.90 29.34
N ARG A 129 9.56 3.46 30.20
CA ARG A 129 9.81 3.65 31.64
C ARG A 129 8.53 3.89 32.46
N LYS A 130 8.02 2.80 33.03
CA LYS A 130 7.56 2.57 34.42
C LYS A 130 6.90 3.73 35.20
N GLY A 131 5.63 3.52 35.58
CA GLY A 131 4.91 4.32 36.58
C GLY A 131 3.83 3.53 37.31
N ARG A 132 4.22 2.57 38.14
CA ARG A 132 3.34 1.91 39.12
C ARG A 132 3.09 2.88 40.28
N ARG A 133 1.84 3.30 40.52
CA ARG A 133 1.40 3.76 41.85
C ARG A 133 0.03 3.19 42.17
N GLN A 134 0.04 2.42 43.26
CA GLN A 134 -1.07 1.90 44.02
C GLN A 134 -1.55 3.02 44.95
N GLY A 135 -2.87 3.21 45.06
CA GLY A 135 -3.48 4.25 45.89
C GLY A 135 -4.97 4.01 46.05
N ASP A 136 -5.30 3.39 47.18
CA ASP A 136 -6.62 3.08 47.74
C ASP A 136 -7.47 4.35 48.00
N GLY A 137 -8.80 4.25 47.96
CA GLY A 137 -9.67 5.40 48.21
C GLY A 137 -11.17 5.15 47.99
N ARG A 138 -11.86 4.84 49.09
CA ARG A 138 -13.31 4.61 49.25
C ARG A 138 -14.19 5.84 48.99
N GLY A 139 -15.47 5.58 48.69
CA GLY A 139 -16.61 6.50 48.85
C GLY A 139 -17.22 6.90 47.50
N GLY A 140 -18.50 6.71 47.19
CA GLY A 140 -19.69 6.56 48.00
C GLY A 140 -20.72 7.59 47.51
N GLY A 141 -21.92 7.14 47.13
CA GLY A 141 -23.13 7.97 47.28
C GLY A 141 -23.72 8.66 46.06
N MET A 142 -24.92 8.18 45.73
CA MET A 142 -26.15 8.91 45.38
C MET A 142 -26.37 9.46 43.96
N VAL A 143 -27.28 8.73 43.31
CA VAL A 143 -28.16 9.10 42.22
C VAL A 143 -29.02 10.31 42.60
N GLY A 144 -28.96 11.38 41.81
CA GLY A 144 -29.90 12.49 41.86
C GLY A 144 -30.74 12.51 40.59
N ARG A 145 -32.01 12.10 40.70
CA ARG A 145 -33.10 12.44 39.77
C ARG A 145 -33.77 13.73 40.25
N SER A 146 -34.29 14.48 39.28
CA SER A 146 -35.45 15.40 39.33
C SER A 146 -35.11 16.86 39.06
N GLY A 147 -35.89 17.42 38.12
CA GLY A 147 -35.83 18.75 37.55
C GLY A 147 -36.50 18.67 36.19
#